data_AF-A0A7L0EMI4-F1
#
_entry.id   AF-A0A7L0EMI4-F1
#
_cell.length_a   1.000
_cell.length_b   1.000
_cell.length_c   1.000
_cell.angle_alpha   90.00
_cell.angle_beta   90.00
_cell.angle_gamma   90.00
#
_symmetry.space_group_name_H-M   'P 1'
#
loop_
_entity.id
_entity.type
_entity.pdbx_description
1 polymer ?
#
loop_
_entity_poly.entity_id
_entity_poly.type
_entity_poly.pdbx_seq_one_letter_code
_entity_poly.pdbx_strand_id
1 'polypeptide(L)'
;MARNHQVQKAKLAEQAERYEDMAEFMKAVVEHGDELSNEERNLLSVAYKNVVGCQRSAWRVISSIEHKTEEGDDKAQLVNEYREKVETELNSVCKNVLDLLDKHLIKKASDSESKVFYLKMKGDYFRYLAEVATGEQRKSAIEFAEKAYQEAMDISKKEMQPTNPIRLGLALNFSVFHYEIANAPEQAISLAKTTFDEAMGDLHTLSEDSYKDSTLIMQLLRDNLTLWTAECAGEDGGEAGEEPKN
;
A
#
# COMPACT_ATOMS: atom_id res chain seq x y z
N MET A 1 -29.74 1.73 8.53
CA MET A 1 -29.44 0.88 9.70
C MET A 1 -28.60 1.71 10.67
N ALA A 2 -28.72 1.54 11.98
CA ALA A 2 -27.88 2.27 12.94
C ALA A 2 -26.39 1.97 12.66
N ARG A 3 -25.53 3.00 12.66
CA ARG A 3 -24.06 2.92 12.46
C ARG A 3 -23.45 1.75 13.24
N ASN A 4 -23.85 1.61 14.51
CA ASN A 4 -23.39 0.52 15.40
C ASN A 4 -23.71 -0.88 14.86
N HIS A 5 -24.85 -1.09 14.20
CA HIS A 5 -25.16 -2.40 13.61
C HIS A 5 -24.23 -2.73 12.44
N GLN A 6 -23.83 -1.74 11.64
CA GLN A 6 -22.89 -1.96 10.54
C GLN A 6 -21.50 -2.29 11.06
N VAL A 7 -21.04 -1.59 12.11
CA VAL A 7 -19.75 -1.89 12.76
C VAL A 7 -19.76 -3.31 13.36
N GLN A 8 -20.84 -3.72 14.03
CA GLN A 8 -20.96 -5.08 14.56
C GLN A 8 -20.96 -6.13 13.45
N LYS A 9 -21.66 -5.89 12.34
CA LYS A 9 -21.62 -6.78 11.17
C LYS A 9 -20.23 -6.85 10.54
N ALA A 10 -19.51 -5.73 10.45
CA ALA A 10 -18.13 -5.72 9.96
C ALA A 10 -17.20 -6.60 10.82
N LYS A 11 -17.32 -6.53 12.15
CA LYS A 11 -16.57 -7.41 13.07
C LYS A 11 -16.92 -8.89 12.89
N LEU A 12 -18.21 -9.21 12.69
CA LEU A 12 -18.64 -10.58 12.40
C LEU A 12 -18.12 -11.06 11.04
N ALA A 13 -18.12 -10.18 10.03
CA ALA A 13 -17.60 -10.49 8.70
C ALA A 13 -16.08 -10.72 8.72
N GLU A 14 -15.33 -9.94 9.51
CA GLU A 14 -13.90 -10.15 9.76
C GLU A 14 -13.63 -11.54 10.35
N GLN A 15 -14.37 -11.92 11.40
CA GLN A 15 -14.24 -13.25 12.02
C GLN A 15 -14.61 -14.41 11.09
N ALA A 16 -15.48 -14.15 10.11
CA ALA A 16 -15.87 -15.11 9.10
C ALA A 16 -15.02 -15.01 7.81
N GLU A 17 -13.98 -14.17 7.80
CA GLU A 17 -13.13 -13.89 6.64
C GLU A 17 -13.90 -13.44 5.37
N ARG A 18 -15.10 -12.88 5.55
CA ARG A 18 -15.93 -12.33 4.47
C ARG A 18 -15.61 -10.86 4.23
N TYR A 19 -14.41 -10.59 3.71
CA TYR A 19 -13.90 -9.23 3.59
C TYR A 19 -14.67 -8.33 2.59
N GLU A 20 -15.35 -8.91 1.60
CA GLU A 20 -16.24 -8.16 0.70
C GLU A 20 -17.45 -7.61 1.45
N ASP A 21 -18.16 -8.46 2.21
CA ASP A 21 -19.24 -8.04 3.11
C ASP A 21 -18.75 -6.99 4.12
N MET A 22 -17.56 -7.22 4.70
CA MET A 22 -16.93 -6.29 5.63
C MET A 22 -16.72 -4.91 5.00
N ALA A 23 -16.26 -4.86 3.74
CA ALA A 23 -16.04 -3.62 3.00
C ALA A 23 -17.36 -2.89 2.72
N GLU A 24 -18.44 -3.62 2.39
CA GLU A 24 -19.78 -3.06 2.22
C GLU A 24 -20.34 -2.47 3.52
N PHE A 25 -20.21 -3.18 4.64
CA PHE A 25 -20.65 -2.67 5.94
C PHE A 25 -19.86 -1.43 6.35
N MET A 26 -18.54 -1.44 6.17
CA MET A 26 -17.71 -0.28 6.48
C MET A 26 -17.95 0.90 5.54
N LYS A 27 -18.26 0.65 4.25
CA LYS A 27 -18.71 1.69 3.32
C LYS A 27 -19.96 2.39 3.85
N ALA A 28 -20.95 1.64 4.32
CA ALA A 28 -22.17 2.21 4.90
C ALA A 28 -21.90 3.02 6.19
N VAL A 29 -20.88 2.64 6.98
CA VAL A 29 -20.43 3.42 8.15
C VAL A 29 -19.84 4.77 7.72
N VAL A 30 -19.00 4.79 6.68
CA VAL A 30 -18.40 6.01 6.14
C VAL A 30 -19.46 6.95 5.54
N GLU A 31 -20.43 6.39 4.81
CA GLU A 31 -21.51 7.16 4.16
C GLU A 31 -22.51 7.74 5.16
N HIS A 32 -22.59 7.22 6.39
CA HIS A 32 -23.36 7.82 7.49
C HIS A 32 -22.87 9.25 7.82
N GLY A 33 -21.60 9.53 7.56
CA GLY A 33 -21.05 10.88 7.54
C GLY A 33 -20.43 11.37 8.85
N ASP A 34 -20.35 10.54 9.89
CA ASP A 34 -19.58 10.87 11.09
C ASP A 34 -18.10 10.52 10.90
N GLU A 35 -17.22 11.18 11.66
CA GLU A 35 -15.80 10.82 11.70
C GLU A 35 -15.64 9.38 12.24
N LEU A 36 -14.66 8.64 11.71
CA LEU A 36 -14.39 7.28 12.16
C LEU A 36 -13.49 7.30 13.41
N SER A 37 -13.85 6.49 14.40
CA SER A 37 -12.96 6.16 15.50
C SER A 37 -11.74 5.34 15.03
N ASN A 38 -10.72 5.23 15.86
CA ASN A 38 -9.52 4.43 15.55
C ASN A 38 -9.86 2.97 15.22
N GLU A 39 -10.81 2.37 15.95
CA GLU A 39 -11.27 1.01 15.68
C GLU A 39 -11.95 0.91 14.31
N GLU A 40 -12.84 1.86 13.98
CA GLU A 40 -13.53 1.86 12.69
C GLU A 40 -12.58 2.14 11.52
N ARG A 41 -11.57 3.00 11.69
CA ARG A 41 -10.50 3.23 10.71
C ARG A 41 -9.72 1.94 10.44
N ASN A 42 -9.38 1.20 11.49
CA ASN A 42 -8.68 -0.07 11.38
C ASN A 42 -9.54 -1.11 10.66
N LEU A 43 -10.83 -1.25 11.02
CA LEU A 43 -11.76 -2.14 10.33
C LEU A 43 -11.89 -1.82 8.84
N LEU A 44 -12.03 -0.53 8.49
CA LEU A 44 -12.08 -0.08 7.09
C LEU A 44 -10.81 -0.49 6.33
N SER A 45 -9.64 -0.25 6.93
CA SER A 45 -8.35 -0.60 6.33
C SER A 45 -8.19 -2.11 6.15
N VAL A 46 -8.51 -2.90 7.17
CA VAL A 46 -8.45 -4.37 7.11
C VAL A 46 -9.37 -4.92 6.03
N ALA A 47 -10.61 -4.44 5.95
CA ALA A 47 -11.59 -4.89 4.96
C ALA A 47 -11.06 -4.72 3.53
N TYR A 48 -10.74 -3.47 3.15
CA TYR A 48 -10.33 -3.19 1.78
C TYR A 48 -8.91 -3.71 1.46
N LYS A 49 -7.99 -3.78 2.44
CA LYS A 49 -6.67 -4.41 2.26
C LYS A 49 -6.81 -5.87 1.84
N ASN A 50 -7.71 -6.63 2.47
CA ASN A 50 -7.90 -8.04 2.14
C ASN A 50 -8.60 -8.22 0.79
N VAL A 51 -9.62 -7.41 0.49
CA VAL A 51 -10.31 -7.45 -0.82
C VAL A 51 -9.34 -7.15 -1.97
N VAL A 52 -8.62 -6.02 -1.89
CA VAL A 52 -7.66 -5.64 -2.95
C VAL A 52 -6.45 -6.57 -2.98
N GLY A 53 -6.03 -7.12 -1.83
CA GLY A 53 -4.95 -8.09 -1.74
C GLY A 53 -5.23 -9.37 -2.51
N CYS A 54 -6.46 -9.90 -2.40
CA CYS A 54 -6.90 -11.06 -3.16
C CYS A 54 -6.87 -10.78 -4.68
N GLN A 55 -7.40 -9.64 -5.11
CA GLN A 55 -7.42 -9.23 -6.52
C GLN A 55 -6.01 -9.03 -7.09
N ARG A 56 -5.11 -8.38 -6.35
CA ARG A 56 -3.71 -8.19 -6.75
C ARG A 56 -2.97 -9.53 -6.87
N SER A 57 -3.20 -10.45 -5.94
CA SER A 57 -2.61 -11.79 -6.02
C SER A 57 -3.11 -12.55 -7.24
N ALA A 58 -4.42 -12.52 -7.52
CA ALA A 58 -5.01 -13.12 -8.71
C ALA A 58 -4.42 -12.50 -9.99
N TRP A 59 -4.34 -11.16 -10.06
CA TRP A 59 -3.78 -10.45 -11.20
C TRP A 59 -2.33 -10.86 -11.47
N ARG A 60 -1.46 -10.89 -10.45
CA ARG A 60 -0.05 -11.31 -10.61
C ARG A 60 0.09 -12.73 -11.16
N VAL A 61 -0.75 -13.66 -10.70
CA VAL A 61 -0.76 -15.04 -11.19
C VAL A 61 -1.17 -15.07 -12.67
N ILE A 62 -2.24 -14.36 -13.03
CA ILE A 62 -2.75 -14.34 -14.40
C ILE A 62 -1.74 -13.66 -15.35
N SER A 63 -1.18 -12.52 -14.97
CA SER A 63 -0.13 -11.84 -15.74
C SER A 63 1.11 -12.73 -15.93
N SER A 64 1.50 -13.52 -14.92
CA SER A 64 2.58 -14.50 -15.07
C SER A 64 2.25 -15.62 -16.06
N ILE A 65 0.99 -16.06 -16.12
CA ILE A 65 0.52 -17.06 -17.09
C ILE A 65 0.50 -16.46 -18.50
N GLU A 66 0.03 -15.22 -18.63
CA GLU A 66 0.00 -14.50 -19.91
C GLU A 66 1.41 -14.38 -20.51
N HIS A 67 2.39 -13.96 -19.71
CA HIS A 67 3.79 -13.87 -20.15
C HIS A 67 4.41 -15.21 -20.59
N LYS A 68 3.85 -16.34 -20.17
CA LYS A 68 4.30 -17.69 -20.54
C LYS A 68 3.51 -18.30 -21.68
N THR A 69 2.42 -17.66 -22.11
CA THR A 69 1.54 -18.17 -23.17
C THR A 69 1.98 -17.58 -24.50
N GLU A 70 2.19 -18.43 -25.51
CA GLU A 70 2.62 -17.98 -26.84
C GLU A 70 1.51 -17.22 -27.56
N GLU A 71 1.88 -16.16 -28.29
CA GLU A 71 0.94 -15.37 -29.09
C GLU A 71 0.34 -16.22 -30.21
N GLY A 72 -0.99 -16.21 -30.34
CA GLY A 72 -1.73 -16.92 -31.41
C GLY A 72 -2.39 -18.24 -31.00
N ASP A 73 -2.25 -18.66 -29.74
CA ASP A 73 -3.07 -19.74 -29.15
C ASP A 73 -4.44 -19.17 -28.71
N ASP A 74 -5.53 -19.93 -28.90
CA ASP A 74 -6.86 -19.58 -28.36
C ASP A 74 -6.79 -19.36 -26.84
N LYS A 75 -5.85 -20.04 -26.17
CA LYS A 75 -5.54 -19.85 -24.75
C LYS A 75 -5.03 -18.45 -24.42
N ALA A 76 -4.25 -17.82 -25.31
CA ALA A 76 -3.72 -16.47 -25.08
C ALA A 76 -4.85 -15.45 -24.98
N GLN A 77 -5.87 -15.57 -25.84
CA GLN A 77 -7.05 -14.71 -25.80
C GLN A 77 -7.82 -14.89 -24.48
N LEU A 78 -8.07 -16.14 -24.05
CA LEU A 78 -8.77 -16.42 -22.80
C LEU A 78 -8.06 -15.87 -21.57
N VAL A 79 -6.72 -15.97 -21.54
CA VAL A 79 -5.91 -15.43 -20.44
C VAL A 79 -5.99 -13.90 -20.40
N ASN A 80 -5.91 -13.26 -21.55
CA ASN A 80 -6.00 -11.80 -21.66
C ASN A 80 -7.37 -11.28 -21.21
N GLU A 81 -8.47 -11.86 -21.70
CA GLU A 81 -9.84 -11.51 -21.30
C GLU A 81 -10.03 -11.67 -19.78
N TYR A 82 -9.48 -12.74 -19.19
CA TYR A 82 -9.57 -12.95 -17.76
C TYR A 82 -8.71 -11.98 -16.95
N ARG A 83 -7.53 -11.59 -17.46
CA ARG A 83 -6.69 -10.55 -16.86
C ARG A 83 -7.43 -9.22 -16.81
N GLU A 84 -8.02 -8.79 -17.93
CA GLU A 84 -8.77 -7.53 -18.03
C GLU A 84 -9.99 -7.51 -17.09
N LYS A 85 -10.65 -8.65 -16.90
CA LYS A 85 -11.73 -8.79 -15.91
C LYS A 85 -11.22 -8.51 -14.49
N VAL A 86 -10.11 -9.13 -14.09
CA VAL A 86 -9.51 -8.92 -12.76
C VAL A 86 -9.03 -7.48 -12.58
N GLU A 87 -8.43 -6.88 -13.62
CA GLU A 87 -8.05 -5.46 -13.62
C GLU A 87 -9.26 -4.55 -13.41
N THR A 88 -10.39 -4.85 -14.06
CA THR A 88 -11.63 -4.09 -13.90
C THR A 88 -12.16 -4.16 -12.47
N GLU A 89 -12.14 -5.36 -11.86
CA GLU A 89 -12.55 -5.57 -10.47
C GLU A 89 -11.62 -4.82 -9.49
N LEU A 90 -10.30 -4.89 -9.69
CA LEU A 90 -9.31 -4.15 -8.91
C LEU A 90 -9.50 -2.64 -9.04
N ASN A 91 -9.64 -2.15 -10.27
CA ASN A 91 -9.88 -0.73 -10.55
C ASN A 91 -11.16 -0.22 -9.88
N SER A 92 -12.22 -1.04 -9.87
CA SER A 92 -13.48 -0.72 -9.20
C SER A 92 -13.30 -0.58 -7.68
N VAL A 93 -12.61 -1.54 -7.05
CA VAL A 93 -12.32 -1.49 -5.61
C VAL A 93 -11.47 -0.26 -5.27
N CYS A 94 -10.40 0.00 -6.02
CA CYS A 94 -9.56 1.17 -5.79
C CYS A 94 -10.34 2.48 -5.93
N LYS A 95 -11.14 2.64 -7.00
CA LYS A 95 -11.96 3.83 -7.22
C LYS A 95 -12.98 4.03 -6.10
N ASN A 96 -13.62 2.96 -5.64
CA ASN A 96 -14.56 3.03 -4.51
C ASN A 96 -13.89 3.57 -3.24
N VAL A 97 -12.69 3.09 -2.90
CA VAL A 97 -11.96 3.57 -1.73
C VAL A 97 -11.52 5.02 -1.90
N LEU A 98 -10.96 5.37 -3.06
CA LEU A 98 -10.54 6.75 -3.35
C LEU A 98 -11.71 7.73 -3.26
N ASP A 99 -12.89 7.34 -3.74
CA ASP A 99 -14.11 8.13 -3.62
C ASP A 99 -14.52 8.33 -2.16
N LEU A 100 -14.46 7.29 -1.32
CA LEU A 100 -14.75 7.41 0.11
C LEU A 100 -13.76 8.35 0.81
N LEU A 101 -12.47 8.24 0.46
CA LEU A 101 -11.42 9.09 1.02
C LEU A 101 -11.65 10.57 0.66
N ASP A 102 -11.92 10.88 -0.60
CA ASP A 102 -12.04 12.26 -1.08
C ASP A 102 -13.39 12.92 -0.77
N LYS A 103 -14.47 12.15 -0.73
CA LYS A 103 -15.83 12.67 -0.45
C LYS A 103 -16.12 12.75 1.04
N HIS A 104 -15.64 11.79 1.84
CA HIS A 104 -16.07 11.64 3.23
C HIS A 104 -14.94 11.77 4.25
N LEU A 105 -13.80 11.07 4.07
CA LEU A 105 -12.85 10.84 5.16
C LEU A 105 -11.81 11.97 5.31
N ILE A 106 -11.07 12.30 4.24
CA ILE A 106 -9.96 13.28 4.30
C ILE A 106 -10.49 14.68 4.69
N LYS A 107 -11.67 15.04 4.19
CA LYS A 107 -12.29 16.35 4.49
C LYS A 107 -12.80 16.49 5.92
N LYS A 108 -13.05 15.36 6.61
CA LYS A 108 -13.59 15.33 7.97
C LYS A 108 -12.55 15.00 9.03
N ALA A 109 -11.37 14.54 8.62
CA ALA A 109 -10.26 14.24 9.51
C ALA A 109 -9.88 15.50 10.31
N SER A 110 -10.10 15.44 11.62
CA SER A 110 -9.86 16.55 12.53
C SER A 110 -8.44 16.56 13.08
N ASP A 111 -7.83 15.39 13.25
CA ASP A 111 -6.50 15.20 13.81
C ASP A 111 -5.45 14.81 12.75
N SER A 112 -4.18 14.99 13.09
CA SER A 112 -3.05 14.68 12.22
C SER A 112 -2.90 13.17 11.96
N GLU A 113 -3.24 12.31 12.93
CA GLU A 113 -3.16 10.85 12.77
C GLU A 113 -4.16 10.33 11.76
N SER A 114 -5.43 10.75 11.84
CA SER A 114 -6.47 10.39 10.87
C SER A 114 -6.16 10.94 9.49
N LYS A 115 -5.69 12.19 9.39
CA LYS A 115 -5.32 12.78 8.10
C LYS A 115 -4.17 12.03 7.42
N VAL A 116 -3.08 11.74 8.14
CA VAL A 116 -1.95 10.95 7.61
C VAL A 116 -2.39 9.54 7.26
N PHE A 117 -3.22 8.89 8.08
CA PHE A 117 -3.74 7.55 7.81
C PHE A 117 -4.53 7.50 6.49
N TYR A 118 -5.43 8.45 6.27
CA TYR A 118 -6.24 8.51 5.04
C TYR A 118 -5.42 8.91 3.81
N LEU A 119 -4.46 9.82 3.94
CA LEU A 119 -3.56 10.19 2.83
C LEU A 119 -2.62 9.04 2.46
N LYS A 120 -2.09 8.31 3.45
CA LYS A 120 -1.35 7.06 3.23
C LYS A 120 -2.20 6.05 2.47
N MET A 121 -3.45 5.84 2.92
CA MET A 121 -4.39 4.95 2.25
C MET A 121 -4.63 5.41 0.80
N LYS A 122 -4.84 6.72 0.57
CA LYS A 122 -4.99 7.29 -0.78
C LYS A 122 -3.79 6.97 -1.67
N GLY A 123 -2.57 7.14 -1.16
CA GLY A 123 -1.34 6.76 -1.85
C GLY A 123 -1.29 5.26 -2.17
N ASP A 124 -1.66 4.41 -1.23
CA ASP A 124 -1.72 2.94 -1.41
C ASP A 124 -2.67 2.53 -2.55
N TYR A 125 -3.88 3.11 -2.63
CA TYR A 125 -4.83 2.75 -3.68
C TYR A 125 -4.45 3.30 -5.06
N PHE A 126 -3.85 4.49 -5.14
CA PHE A 126 -3.28 4.97 -6.41
C PHE A 126 -2.06 4.13 -6.85
N ARG A 127 -1.25 3.67 -5.90
CA ARG A 127 -0.16 2.74 -6.17
C ARG A 127 -0.68 1.42 -6.75
N TYR A 128 -1.76 0.86 -6.21
CA TYR A 128 -2.38 -0.35 -6.77
C TYR A 128 -2.95 -0.12 -8.17
N LEU A 129 -3.51 1.06 -8.44
CA LEU A 129 -3.91 1.44 -9.80
C LEU A 129 -2.71 1.52 -10.75
N ALA A 130 -1.59 2.10 -10.29
CA ALA A 130 -0.37 2.22 -11.10
C ALA A 130 0.31 0.88 -11.40
N GLU A 131 0.08 -0.16 -10.58
CA GLU A 131 0.60 -1.52 -10.79
C GLU A 131 -0.03 -2.20 -12.02
N VAL A 132 -1.33 -1.97 -12.25
CA VAL A 132 -2.09 -2.60 -13.35
C VAL A 132 -2.30 -1.68 -14.55
N ALA A 133 -2.18 -0.35 -14.36
CA ALA A 133 -2.40 0.61 -15.44
C ALA A 133 -1.23 0.65 -16.44
N THR A 134 -1.52 1.05 -17.67
CA THR A 134 -0.54 1.27 -18.74
C THR A 134 -0.64 2.68 -19.31
N GLY A 135 0.40 3.12 -20.03
CA GLY A 135 0.40 4.40 -20.75
C GLY A 135 0.18 5.63 -19.86
N GLU A 136 -0.75 6.49 -20.28
CA GLU A 136 -1.08 7.75 -19.60
C GLU A 136 -1.74 7.53 -18.23
N GLN A 137 -2.62 6.52 -18.12
CA GLN A 137 -3.31 6.20 -16.87
C GLN A 137 -2.31 5.82 -15.77
N ARG A 138 -1.26 5.08 -16.13
CA ARG A 138 -0.16 4.76 -15.21
C ARG A 138 0.54 6.02 -14.72
N LYS A 139 0.91 6.93 -15.63
CA LYS A 139 1.59 8.19 -15.27
C LYS A 139 0.76 9.02 -14.29
N SER A 140 -0.53 9.20 -14.58
CA SER A 140 -1.42 9.93 -13.67
C SER A 140 -1.56 9.24 -12.32
N ALA A 141 -1.69 7.91 -12.27
CA ALA A 141 -1.77 7.17 -11.01
C ALA A 141 -0.49 7.32 -10.17
N ILE A 142 0.69 7.32 -10.81
CA ILE A 142 1.98 7.56 -10.15
C ILE A 142 2.02 8.97 -9.54
N GLU A 143 1.68 10.00 -10.32
CA GLU A 143 1.66 11.40 -9.84
C GLU A 143 0.70 11.59 -8.65
N PHE A 144 -0.49 10.97 -8.72
CA PHE A 144 -1.46 11.06 -7.62
C PHE A 144 -1.01 10.29 -6.37
N ALA A 145 -0.37 9.12 -6.53
CA ALA A 145 0.19 8.35 -5.43
C ALA A 145 1.31 9.13 -4.73
N GLU A 146 2.26 9.67 -5.51
CA GLU A 146 3.40 10.44 -5.01
C GLU A 146 2.93 11.67 -4.23
N LYS A 147 1.98 12.43 -4.80
CA LYS A 147 1.41 13.60 -4.13
C LYS A 147 0.75 13.24 -2.79
N ALA A 148 -0.01 12.15 -2.75
CA ALA A 148 -0.69 11.71 -1.53
C ALA A 148 0.30 11.27 -0.45
N TYR A 149 1.33 10.50 -0.82
CA TYR A 149 2.38 10.08 0.11
C TYR A 149 3.22 11.27 0.59
N GLN A 150 3.58 12.21 -0.29
CA GLN A 150 4.35 13.38 0.09
C GLN A 150 3.58 14.27 1.08
N GLU A 151 2.29 14.53 0.82
CA GLU A 151 1.44 15.29 1.76
C GLU A 151 1.35 14.58 3.12
N ALA A 152 1.19 13.25 3.13
CA ALA A 152 1.20 12.47 4.36
C ALA A 152 2.54 12.56 5.11
N MET A 153 3.66 12.50 4.38
CA MET A 153 5.01 12.56 4.95
C MET A 153 5.28 13.91 5.59
N ASP A 154 4.89 15.00 4.91
CA ASP A 154 5.07 16.37 5.41
C ASP A 154 4.31 16.62 6.71
N ILE A 155 3.10 16.07 6.84
CA ILE A 155 2.32 16.15 8.09
C ILE A 155 2.95 15.26 9.16
N SER A 156 3.30 14.01 8.83
CA SER A 156 3.87 13.07 9.81
C SER A 156 5.21 13.54 10.38
N LYS A 157 6.05 14.21 9.60
CA LYS A 157 7.35 14.74 10.05
C LYS A 157 7.19 15.88 11.05
N LYS A 158 6.10 16.64 10.96
CA LYS A 158 5.82 17.79 11.84
C LYS A 158 5.08 17.38 13.11
N GLU A 159 4.13 16.47 12.99
CA GLU A 159 3.14 16.20 14.04
C GLU A 159 3.33 14.84 14.75
N MET A 160 4.23 13.98 14.26
CA MET A 160 4.40 12.61 14.79
C MET A 160 5.85 12.28 15.12
N GLN A 161 6.03 11.52 16.20
CA GLN A 161 7.33 10.97 16.57
C GLN A 161 7.85 9.99 15.51
N PRO A 162 9.17 9.88 15.29
CA PRO A 162 9.76 8.95 14.32
C PRO A 162 9.37 7.49 14.54
N THR A 163 9.10 7.12 15.80
CA THR A 163 8.70 5.77 16.19
C THR A 163 7.20 5.49 16.08
N ASN A 164 6.38 6.47 15.68
CA ASN A 164 4.94 6.28 15.54
C ASN A 164 4.62 5.23 14.43
N PRO A 165 3.81 4.19 14.71
CA PRO A 165 3.51 3.13 13.73
C PRO A 165 2.91 3.63 12.41
N ILE A 166 2.08 4.69 12.44
CA ILE A 166 1.49 5.27 11.22
C ILE A 166 2.56 5.93 10.37
N ARG A 167 3.48 6.70 10.99
CA ARG A 167 4.61 7.33 10.28
C ARG A 167 5.57 6.28 9.70
N LEU A 168 5.92 5.25 10.48
CA LEU A 168 6.76 4.14 10.00
C LEU A 168 6.11 3.39 8.85
N GLY A 169 4.82 3.05 8.98
CA GLY A 169 4.08 2.34 7.94
C GLY A 169 3.89 3.18 6.67
N LEU A 170 3.76 4.50 6.80
CA LEU A 170 3.76 5.42 5.67
C LEU A 170 5.10 5.40 4.93
N ALA A 171 6.21 5.56 5.65
CA ALA A 171 7.54 5.56 5.06
C ALA A 171 7.90 4.21 4.40
N LEU A 172 7.48 3.09 5.01
CA LEU A 172 7.59 1.76 4.41
C LEU A 172 6.83 1.67 3.08
N ASN A 173 5.58 2.12 3.02
CA ASN A 173 4.81 2.05 1.78
C ASN A 173 5.31 3.02 0.71
N PHE A 174 5.82 4.18 1.13
CA PHE A 174 6.37 5.16 0.21
C PHE A 174 7.74 4.75 -0.35
N SER A 175 8.58 4.05 0.44
CA SER A 175 9.82 3.46 -0.08
C SER A 175 9.53 2.36 -1.10
N VAL A 176 8.55 1.49 -0.83
CA VAL A 176 8.08 0.48 -1.80
C VAL A 176 7.55 1.14 -3.08
N PHE A 177 6.81 2.26 -2.97
CA PHE A 177 6.38 3.04 -4.13
C PHE A 177 7.56 3.54 -4.97
N HIS A 178 8.57 4.15 -4.34
CA HIS A 178 9.75 4.62 -5.06
C HIS A 178 10.49 3.48 -5.77
N TYR A 179 10.59 2.32 -5.13
CA TYR A 179 11.28 1.15 -5.68
C TYR A 179 10.48 0.50 -6.82
N GLU A 180 9.26 0.01 -6.54
CA GLU A 180 8.49 -0.83 -7.46
C GLU A 180 7.77 -0.04 -8.56
N ILE A 181 7.43 1.23 -8.31
CA ILE A 181 6.53 2.00 -9.19
C ILE A 181 7.23 3.17 -9.87
N ALA A 182 7.95 3.99 -9.09
CA ALA A 182 8.62 5.18 -9.61
C ALA A 182 9.99 4.87 -10.24
N ASN A 183 10.48 3.63 -10.13
CA ASN A 183 11.78 3.19 -10.64
C ASN A 183 12.94 4.08 -10.11
N ALA A 184 12.87 4.43 -8.82
CA ALA A 184 13.82 5.30 -8.13
C ALA A 184 14.41 4.56 -6.90
N PRO A 185 15.24 3.51 -7.12
CA PRO A 185 15.74 2.64 -6.04
C PRO A 185 16.60 3.40 -5.01
N GLU A 186 17.41 4.37 -5.45
CA GLU A 186 18.22 5.20 -4.54
C GLU A 186 17.36 5.99 -3.55
N GLN A 187 16.24 6.57 -4.02
CA GLN A 187 15.30 7.30 -3.18
C GLN A 187 14.58 6.37 -2.21
N ALA A 188 14.19 5.17 -2.66
CA ALA A 188 13.58 4.15 -1.81
C ALA A 188 14.50 3.72 -0.67
N ILE A 189 15.75 3.37 -1.00
CA ILE A 189 16.76 2.95 -0.02
C ILE A 189 17.08 4.09 0.95
N SER A 190 17.28 5.32 0.44
CA SER A 190 17.54 6.47 1.29
C SER A 190 16.39 6.74 2.26
N LEU A 191 15.14 6.70 1.78
CA LEU A 191 13.96 6.93 2.63
C LEU A 191 13.81 5.84 3.70
N ALA A 192 13.95 4.57 3.32
CA ALA A 192 13.84 3.45 4.25
C ALA A 192 14.95 3.49 5.31
N LYS A 193 16.19 3.80 4.90
CA LYS A 193 17.34 3.90 5.80
C LYS A 193 17.21 5.05 6.79
N THR A 194 16.92 6.26 6.31
CA THR A 194 16.72 7.43 7.18
C THR A 194 15.60 7.18 8.18
N THR A 195 14.48 6.60 7.75
CA THR A 195 13.36 6.27 8.65
C THR A 195 13.77 5.26 9.73
N PHE A 196 14.51 4.21 9.34
CA PHE A 196 14.97 3.18 10.27
C PHE A 196 15.94 3.76 11.31
N ASP A 197 16.90 4.58 10.87
CA ASP A 197 17.91 5.20 11.74
C ASP A 197 17.26 6.21 12.71
N GLU A 198 16.34 7.06 12.24
CA GLU A 198 15.57 7.99 13.09
C GLU A 198 14.76 7.24 14.15
N ALA A 199 14.03 6.20 13.75
CA ALA A 199 13.22 5.41 14.67
C ALA A 199 14.07 4.68 15.71
N MET A 200 15.23 4.15 15.31
CA MET A 200 16.17 3.47 16.19
C MET A 200 16.75 4.40 17.27
N GLY A 201 17.00 5.68 16.94
CA GLY A 201 17.42 6.69 17.91
C GLY A 201 16.38 6.93 19.02
N ASP A 202 15.09 6.90 18.66
CA ASP A 202 13.99 7.24 19.56
C ASP A 202 13.28 6.01 20.16
N LEU A 203 13.76 4.78 19.89
CA LEU A 203 13.15 3.53 20.38
C LEU A 203 12.96 3.50 21.91
N HIS A 204 13.84 4.17 22.66
CA HIS A 204 13.80 4.24 24.12
C HIS A 204 12.59 5.00 24.67
N THR A 205 11.87 5.75 23.82
CA THR A 205 10.71 6.56 24.20
C THR A 205 9.37 5.81 24.09
N LEU A 206 9.38 4.60 23.51
CA LEU A 206 8.17 3.84 23.24
C LEU A 206 7.58 3.19 24.50
N SER A 207 6.25 3.18 24.58
CA SER A 207 5.51 2.33 25.51
C SER A 207 5.53 0.87 25.07
N GLU A 208 5.31 -0.06 26.00
CA GLU A 208 5.32 -1.51 25.73
C GLU A 208 4.28 -1.91 24.66
N ASP A 209 3.12 -1.23 24.63
CA ASP A 209 2.05 -1.47 23.67
C ASP A 209 2.43 -1.04 22.25
N SER A 210 3.08 0.13 22.08
CA SER A 210 3.51 0.62 20.76
C SER A 210 4.83 -0.01 20.29
N TYR A 211 5.63 -0.54 21.21
CA TYR A 211 6.92 -1.15 20.91
C TYR A 211 6.80 -2.31 19.91
N LYS A 212 5.82 -3.20 20.10
CA LYS A 212 5.61 -4.35 19.23
C LYS A 212 5.27 -3.94 17.79
N ASP A 213 4.37 -2.99 17.63
CA ASP A 213 3.93 -2.53 16.32
C ASP A 213 5.06 -1.78 15.59
N SER A 214 5.75 -0.87 16.28
CA SER A 214 6.86 -0.12 15.69
C SER A 214 8.03 -1.03 15.30
N THR A 215 8.41 -1.97 16.17
CA THR A 215 9.52 -2.90 15.88
C THR A 215 9.20 -3.86 14.73
N LEU A 216 7.94 -4.30 14.61
CA LEU A 216 7.51 -5.11 13.47
C LEU A 216 7.68 -4.35 12.15
N ILE A 217 7.27 -3.07 12.09
CA ILE A 217 7.40 -2.26 10.87
C ILE A 217 8.87 -1.95 10.58
N MET A 218 9.68 -1.67 11.61
CA MET A 218 11.12 -1.48 11.45
C MET A 218 11.81 -2.73 10.89
N GLN A 219 11.38 -3.93 11.30
CA GLN A 219 11.88 -5.17 10.73
C GLN A 219 11.55 -5.27 9.23
N LEU A 220 10.33 -4.92 8.82
CA LEU A 220 9.95 -4.89 7.39
C LEU A 220 10.79 -3.89 6.59
N LEU A 221 11.08 -2.71 7.14
CA LEU A 221 11.99 -1.73 6.52
C LEU A 221 13.40 -2.32 6.33
N ARG A 222 13.92 -3.02 7.34
CA ARG A 222 15.23 -3.68 7.29
C ARG A 222 15.26 -4.81 6.26
N ASP A 223 14.19 -5.60 6.17
CA ASP A 223 14.06 -6.69 5.20
C ASP A 223 14.10 -6.13 3.77
N ASN A 224 13.34 -5.07 3.49
CA ASN A 224 13.37 -4.36 2.21
C ASN A 224 14.75 -3.80 1.88
N LEU A 225 15.41 -3.13 2.84
CA LEU A 225 16.76 -2.60 2.65
C LEU A 225 17.76 -3.72 2.30
N THR A 226 17.66 -4.87 2.95
CA THR A 226 18.55 -6.01 2.70
C THR A 226 18.33 -6.57 1.29
N LEU A 227 17.08 -6.69 0.87
CA LEU A 227 16.73 -7.14 -0.48
C LEU A 227 17.25 -6.17 -1.56
N TRP A 228 16.91 -4.88 -1.45
CA TRP A 228 17.22 -3.88 -2.47
C TRP A 228 18.72 -3.58 -2.57
N THR A 229 19.45 -3.61 -1.45
CA THR A 229 20.90 -3.40 -1.49
C THR A 229 21.65 -4.61 -2.09
N ALA A 230 21.13 -5.82 -1.90
CA ALA A 230 21.69 -7.02 -2.55
C ALA A 230 21.45 -7.00 -4.07
N GLU A 231 20.28 -6.53 -4.52
CA GLU A 231 19.96 -6.38 -5.95
C GLU A 231 20.85 -5.32 -6.61
N CYS A 232 21.02 -4.14 -6.00
CA CYS A 232 21.92 -3.11 -6.52
C CYS A 232 23.40 -3.54 -6.52
N ALA A 233 23.85 -4.32 -5.52
CA ALA A 233 25.21 -4.83 -5.47
C ALA A 233 25.48 -5.96 -6.49
N GLY A 234 24.43 -6.69 -6.91
CA GLY A 234 24.51 -7.73 -7.93
C GLY A 234 24.63 -7.18 -9.36
N GLU A 235 24.17 -5.95 -9.61
CA GLU A 235 24.27 -5.28 -10.92
C GLU A 235 25.66 -4.68 -11.19
N ASP A 236 26.43 -4.33 -10.14
CA ASP A 236 27.79 -3.75 -10.24
C ASP A 236 28.93 -4.80 -10.27
N GLY A 237 28.61 -6.10 -10.21
CA GLY A 237 29.59 -7.21 -10.13
C GLY A 237 29.95 -7.87 -11.48
N GLY A 238 29.59 -7.26 -12.60
CA GLY A 238 29.61 -7.85 -13.94
C GLY A 238 30.68 -7.34 -14.90
N GLU A 239 31.83 -6.83 -14.45
CA GLU A 239 32.99 -6.59 -15.33
C GLU A 239 34.32 -6.95 -14.66
N ALA A 240 35.25 -7.46 -15.48
CA ALA A 240 36.64 -7.84 -15.20
C ALA A 240 36.91 -9.27 -14.67
N GLY A 241 36.76 -10.25 -15.56
CA GLY A 241 37.63 -11.42 -15.61
C GLY A 241 38.39 -11.43 -16.92
N GLU A 242 39.54 -10.73 -16.99
CA GLU A 242 40.49 -10.86 -18.11
C GLU A 242 40.89 -12.33 -18.26
N GLU A 243 40.60 -12.91 -19.43
CA GLU A 243 41.20 -14.20 -19.84
C GLU A 243 42.72 -14.00 -20.01
N PRO A 244 43.57 -14.82 -19.36
CA PRO A 244 44.98 -14.82 -19.67
C PRO A 244 45.17 -15.52 -21.02
N LYS A 245 45.61 -14.75 -22.02
CA LYS A 245 46.11 -15.27 -23.29
C LYS A 245 47.29 -16.21 -23.01
N ASN A 246 47.16 -17.46 -23.47
CA ASN A 246 48.28 -18.34 -23.83
C ASN A 246 48.09 -18.79 -25.27
#